data_AF-A0A3R6HAG0-F1
#
_entry.id   AF-A0A3R6HAG0-F1
#
_cell.length_a   1.000
_cell.length_b   1.000
_cell.length_c   1.000
_cell.angle_alpha   90.00
_cell.angle_beta   90.00
_cell.angle_gamma   90.00
#
_symmetry.space_group_name_H-M   'P 1'
#
loop_
_entity.id
_entity.type
_entity.pdbx_description
1 polymer ?
#
loop_
_entity_poly.entity_id
_entity_poly.type
_entity_poly.pdbx_seq_one_letter_code
_entity_poly.pdbx_strand_id
1 'polypeptide(L)'
;MQRNSTIGELMERKRIQDGAKEYQGHTYMDLARFDDATKHMIIFDVLTDESPVGWKGERNRLYLSDVGYQKALDNQKAGNIKIISHAAVAKGNLYYDHRDMAR
;
A
#
# COMPACT_ATOMS: atom_id res chain seq x y z
N MET A 1 17.74 -28.78 -13.10
CA MET A 1 16.37 -28.25 -12.86
C MET A 1 16.32 -26.82 -13.40
N GLN A 2 15.75 -26.61 -14.58
CA GLN A 2 15.42 -25.24 -15.01
C GLN A 2 14.26 -24.77 -14.13
N ARG A 3 14.53 -23.86 -13.21
CA ARG A 3 13.47 -23.14 -12.50
C ARG A 3 12.96 -22.08 -13.46
N ASN A 4 11.92 -22.42 -14.23
CA ASN A 4 11.18 -21.44 -15.02
C ASN A 4 10.34 -20.60 -14.05
N SER A 5 10.99 -19.66 -13.36
CA SER A 5 10.27 -18.71 -12.52
C SER A 5 9.40 -17.82 -13.41
N THR A 6 8.17 -17.59 -12.99
CA THR A 6 7.27 -16.64 -13.66
C THR A 6 7.83 -15.22 -13.51
N ILE A 7 7.42 -14.29 -14.39
CA ILE A 7 7.79 -12.88 -14.26
C ILE A 7 7.37 -12.34 -12.89
N GLY A 8 6.23 -12.77 -12.35
CA GLY A 8 5.77 -12.43 -11.00
C GLY A 8 6.75 -12.85 -9.90
N GLU A 9 7.24 -14.10 -9.95
CA GLU A 9 8.23 -14.61 -8.99
C GLU A 9 9.58 -13.88 -9.09
N LEU A 10 10.00 -13.51 -10.30
CA LEU A 10 11.23 -12.76 -10.52
C LEU A 10 11.14 -11.35 -9.94
N MET A 11 10.00 -10.66 -10.15
CA MET A 11 9.75 -9.33 -9.59
C MET A 11 9.66 -9.37 -8.06
N GLU A 12 8.96 -10.35 -7.48
CA GLU A 12 8.85 -10.47 -6.03
C GLU A 12 10.20 -10.77 -5.37
N ARG A 13 11.02 -11.63 -6.00
CA ARG A 13 12.38 -11.90 -5.53
C ARG A 13 13.25 -10.65 -5.56
N LYS A 14 13.17 -9.85 -6.62
CA LYS A 14 13.91 -8.59 -6.72
C LYS A 14 13.45 -7.59 -5.65
N ARG A 15 12.14 -7.50 -5.41
CA ARG A 15 11.55 -6.67 -4.36
C ARG A 15 12.09 -7.02 -2.97
N ILE A 16 12.13 -8.31 -2.63
CA ILE A 16 12.69 -8.78 -1.36
C ILE A 16 14.20 -8.49 -1.27
N GLN A 17 14.96 -8.70 -2.35
CA GLN A 17 16.39 -8.38 -2.40
C GLN A 17 16.68 -6.88 -2.20
N ASP A 18 15.78 -6.02 -2.68
CA ASP A 18 15.86 -4.57 -2.50
C ASP A 18 15.37 -4.12 -1.10
N GLY A 19 15.06 -5.08 -0.21
CA GLY A 19 14.70 -4.83 1.18
C GLY A 19 13.27 -4.36 1.39
N ALA A 20 12.42 -4.40 0.36
CA ALA A 20 11.05 -3.92 0.49
C ALA A 20 10.22 -4.85 1.39
N LYS A 21 9.54 -4.24 2.36
CA LYS A 21 8.67 -4.95 3.30
C LYS A 21 7.31 -5.26 2.68
N GLU A 22 6.76 -6.43 3.01
CA GLU A 22 5.35 -6.70 2.80
C GLU A 22 4.55 -6.07 3.94
N TYR A 23 3.39 -5.52 3.60
CA TYR A 23 2.48 -4.88 4.55
C TYR A 23 1.18 -5.67 4.60
N GLN A 24 0.47 -5.58 5.72
CA GLN A 24 -0.86 -6.18 5.85
C GLN A 24 -1.85 -5.49 4.89
N GLY A 25 -2.99 -6.14 4.63
CA GLY A 25 -3.99 -5.64 3.67
C GLY A 25 -3.63 -6.01 2.22
N HIS A 26 -3.50 -5.02 1.35
CA HIS A 26 -3.25 -5.25 -0.08
C HIS A 26 -1.77 -5.52 -0.38
N THR A 27 -1.51 -6.57 -1.14
CA THR A 27 -0.14 -6.93 -1.53
C THR A 27 0.44 -5.94 -2.54
N TYR A 28 1.76 -5.99 -2.76
CA TYR A 28 2.38 -5.16 -3.80
C TYR A 28 1.82 -5.45 -5.20
N MET A 29 1.59 -6.73 -5.49
CA MET A 29 1.11 -7.23 -6.78
C MET A 29 -0.41 -7.34 -6.87
N ASP A 30 -1.14 -6.74 -5.93
CA ASP A 30 -2.59 -6.82 -5.88
C ASP A 30 -3.24 -6.23 -7.15
N LEU A 31 -4.25 -6.94 -7.67
CA LEU A 31 -4.99 -6.53 -8.86
C LEU A 31 -5.83 -5.27 -8.61
N ALA A 32 -6.15 -4.96 -7.35
CA ALA A 32 -6.89 -3.75 -6.96
C ALA A 32 -6.26 -2.45 -7.49
N ARG A 33 -4.95 -2.43 -7.76
CA ARG A 33 -4.28 -1.26 -8.36
C ARG A 33 -4.70 -0.96 -9.81
N PHE A 34 -5.29 -1.95 -10.50
CA PHE A 34 -5.75 -1.82 -11.88
C PHE A 34 -7.25 -1.48 -11.98
N ASP A 35 -7.96 -1.40 -10.86
CA ASP A 35 -9.34 -0.92 -10.86
C ASP A 35 -9.40 0.53 -11.31
N ASP A 36 -10.33 0.86 -12.21
CA ASP A 36 -10.48 2.20 -12.78
C ASP A 36 -10.80 3.26 -11.72
N ALA A 37 -11.43 2.87 -10.60
CA ALA A 37 -11.73 3.74 -9.48
C ALA A 37 -10.51 3.97 -8.57
N THR A 38 -9.47 3.12 -8.62
CA THR A 38 -8.27 3.29 -7.81
C THR A 38 -7.43 4.47 -8.33
N LYS A 39 -7.15 5.42 -7.43
CA LYS A 39 -6.33 6.61 -7.69
C LYS A 39 -5.18 6.79 -6.72
N HIS A 40 -5.24 6.11 -5.57
CA HIS A 40 -4.27 6.26 -4.49
C HIS A 40 -3.80 4.91 -3.99
N MET A 41 -2.53 4.85 -3.61
CA MET A 41 -1.97 3.80 -2.77
C MET A 41 -1.40 4.47 -1.53
N ILE A 42 -1.75 3.95 -0.36
CA ILE A 42 -1.18 4.41 0.91
C ILE A 42 -0.55 3.26 1.67
N ILE A 43 0.52 3.58 2.41
CA ILE A 43 1.02 2.74 3.50
C ILE A 43 0.79 3.52 4.79
N PHE A 44 0.25 2.87 5.81
CA PHE A 44 -0.07 3.52 7.08
C PHE A 44 0.10 2.58 8.27
N ASP A 45 0.40 3.16 9.42
CA ASP A 45 0.40 2.48 10.71
C ASP A 45 -0.96 2.66 11.39
N VAL A 46 -1.48 1.60 11.99
CA VAL A 46 -2.69 1.65 12.83
C VAL A 46 -2.28 1.95 14.26
N LEU A 47 -2.80 3.04 14.81
CA LEU A 47 -2.40 3.56 16.12
C LEU A 47 -3.38 3.20 17.23
N THR A 48 -4.65 2.95 16.88
CA THR A 48 -5.73 2.69 17.84
C THR A 48 -6.52 1.45 17.44
N ASP A 49 -7.18 0.83 18.42
CA ASP A 49 -8.14 -0.26 18.21
C ASP A 49 -9.48 0.25 17.64
N GLU A 50 -9.66 1.58 17.57
CA GLU A 50 -10.82 2.26 17.01
C GLU A 50 -10.70 2.47 15.48
N SER A 51 -9.56 2.09 14.88
CA SER A 51 -9.41 2.16 13.44
C SER A 51 -10.43 1.24 12.74
N PRO A 52 -11.19 1.74 11.76
CA PRO A 52 -12.12 0.92 10.99
C PRO A 52 -11.42 -0.10 10.08
N VAL A 53 -10.10 0.01 9.93
CA VAL A 53 -9.28 -0.86 9.07
C VAL A 53 -7.97 -1.23 9.76
N GLY A 54 -7.61 -2.52 9.69
CA GLY A 54 -6.41 -3.09 10.29
C GLY A 54 -6.47 -3.19 11.82
N TRP A 55 -5.46 -3.84 12.41
CA TRP A 55 -5.32 -3.96 13.86
C TRP A 55 -4.23 -3.03 14.40
N LYS A 56 -4.39 -2.56 15.63
CA LYS A 56 -3.41 -1.69 16.27
C LYS A 56 -2.00 -2.27 16.24
N GLY A 57 -1.04 -1.45 15.83
CA GLY A 57 0.36 -1.82 15.67
C GLY A 57 0.71 -2.40 14.30
N GLU A 58 -0.28 -2.70 13.45
CA GLU A 58 -0.01 -3.16 12.09
C GLU A 58 0.35 -2.01 11.16
N ARG A 59 1.24 -2.33 10.21
CA ARG A 59 1.48 -1.52 9.02
C ARG A 59 0.77 -2.13 7.84
N ASN A 60 -0.16 -1.37 7.28
CA ASN A 60 -1.04 -1.80 6.20
C ASN A 60 -0.73 -1.05 4.91
N ARG A 61 -0.99 -1.68 3.77
CA ARG A 61 -1.05 -1.06 2.45
C ARG A 61 -2.47 -1.16 1.93
N LEU A 62 -2.99 -0.06 1.38
CA LEU A 62 -4.28 -0.07 0.69
C LEU A 62 -4.23 0.65 -0.67
N TYR A 63 -5.03 0.14 -1.62
CA TYR A 63 -5.38 0.81 -2.87
C TYR A 63 -6.77 1.40 -2.71
N LEU A 64 -6.91 2.69 -3.00
CA LEU A 64 -8.08 3.48 -2.67
C LEU A 64 -8.53 4.33 -3.87
N SER A 65 -9.83 4.53 -3.96
CA SER A 65 -10.42 5.63 -4.73
C SER A 65 -10.20 6.97 -4.04
N ASP A 66 -10.52 8.07 -4.72
CA ASP A 66 -10.47 9.42 -4.13
C ASP A 66 -11.29 9.50 -2.82
N VAL A 67 -12.49 8.91 -2.82
CA VAL A 67 -13.37 8.88 -1.65
C VAL A 67 -12.76 8.04 -0.52
N GLY A 68 -12.16 6.89 -0.85
CA GLY A 68 -11.48 6.04 0.12
C GLY A 68 -10.28 6.76 0.75
N TYR A 69 -9.49 7.47 -0.06
CA TYR A 69 -8.35 8.24 0.40
C TYR A 69 -8.78 9.40 1.32
N GLN A 70 -9.85 10.11 0.97
CA GLN A 70 -10.39 11.17 1.84
C GLN A 70 -10.80 10.62 3.22
N LYS A 71 -11.45 9.45 3.27
CA LYS A 71 -11.77 8.77 4.54
C LYS A 71 -10.52 8.39 5.33
N ALA A 72 -9.46 7.93 4.65
CA ALA A 72 -8.19 7.64 5.31
C ALA A 72 -7.54 8.90 5.90
N LEU A 73 -7.61 10.04 5.18
CA LEU A 73 -7.15 11.33 5.70
C LEU A 73 -7.94 11.77 6.94
N ASP A 74 -9.26 11.59 6.93
CA ASP A 74 -10.10 11.96 8.07
C ASP A 74 -9.85 11.02 9.28
N ASN A 75 -9.62 9.73 9.03
CA ASN A 75 -9.22 8.77 10.06
C ASN A 75 -7.83 9.10 10.65
N GLN A 76 -6.91 9.61 9.83
CA GLN A 76 -5.63 10.12 10.29
C GLN A 76 -5.81 11.38 11.14
N LYS A 77 -6.68 12.33 10.76
CA LYS A 77 -6.98 13.52 11.56
C LYS A 77 -7.59 13.16 12.92
N ALA A 78 -8.38 12.10 12.97
CA ALA A 78 -8.92 11.55 14.21
C ALA A 78 -7.86 10.87 15.10
N GLY A 79 -6.64 10.65 14.59
CA GLY A 79 -5.53 10.06 15.34
C GLY A 79 -5.49 8.52 15.33
N ASN A 80 -6.35 7.86 14.55
CA ASN A 80 -6.45 6.40 14.55
C ASN A 80 -5.38 5.72 13.68
N ILE A 81 -4.91 6.41 12.65
CA ILE A 81 -3.87 5.92 11.74
C ILE A 81 -2.86 7.01 11.43
N LYS A 82 -1.69 6.60 10.95
CA LYS A 82 -0.67 7.50 10.40
C LYS A 82 -0.23 7.01 9.03
N ILE A 83 -0.55 7.77 7.98
CA ILE A 83 -0.06 7.55 6.63
C ILE A 83 1.41 7.92 6.59
N ILE A 84 2.24 6.99 6.13
CA ILE A 84 3.69 7.13 6.04
C ILE A 84 4.20 7.14 4.59
N SER A 85 3.36 6.72 3.66
CA SER A 85 3.66 6.67 2.23
C SER A 85 2.40 6.88 1.44
N HIS A 86 2.51 7.65 0.37
CA HIS A 86 1.47 7.83 -0.61
C HIS A 86 2.07 7.71 -2.02
N ALA A 87 1.28 7.12 -2.92
CA ALA A 87 1.52 7.15 -4.35
C ALA A 87 0.20 7.40 -5.09
N ALA A 88 0.26 8.26 -6.11
CA ALA A 88 -0.81 8.31 -7.10
C ALA A 88 -0.78 7.02 -7.95
N VAL A 89 -1.95 6.53 -8.34
CA VAL A 89 -2.11 5.31 -9.13
C VAL A 89 -2.77 5.64 -10.46
N ALA A 90 -2.12 5.27 -11.56
CA ALA A 90 -2.71 5.39 -12.90
C ALA A 90 -2.42 4.15 -13.74
N LYS A 91 -3.48 3.45 -14.17
CA LYS A 91 -3.39 2.20 -14.94
C LYS A 91 -2.51 1.15 -14.23
N GLY A 92 -2.61 1.07 -12.92
CA GLY A 92 -1.79 0.22 -12.06
C GLY A 92 -0.33 0.64 -11.84
N ASN A 93 0.11 1.75 -12.44
CA ASN A 93 1.44 2.31 -12.17
C ASN A 93 1.39 3.18 -10.91
N LEU A 94 2.45 3.09 -10.09
CA LEU A 94 2.57 3.79 -8.82
C LEU A 94 3.55 4.96 -8.95
N TYR A 95 3.08 6.16 -8.63
CA TYR A 95 3.85 7.41 -8.65
C TYR A 95 3.97 7.92 -7.22
N TYR A 96 5.03 7.49 -6.52
CA TYR A 96 5.27 7.85 -5.13
C TYR A 96 5.56 9.33 -4.98
N ASP A 97 5.02 9.91 -3.92
CA ASP A 97 5.41 11.25 -3.50
C ASP A 97 6.86 11.22 -3.04
N HIS A 98 7.69 12.13 -3.56
CA HIS A 98 9.15 12.14 -3.37
C HIS A 98 9.61 12.17 -1.91
N ARG A 99 8.71 12.54 -0.97
CA ARG A 99 9.01 12.66 0.46
C ARG A 99 8.71 11.39 1.26
N ASP A 100 7.93 10.46 0.70
CA ASP A 100 7.27 9.43 1.50
C ASP A 100 7.62 8.01 1.02
N MET A 101 8.83 7.79 0.50
CA MET A 101 9.33 6.42 0.28
C MET A 101 9.61 5.77 1.63
N ALA A 102 8.59 5.14 2.22
CA ALA A 102 8.78 4.24 3.35
C ALA A 102 9.64 3.04 2.88
N ARG A 103 10.95 3.15 3.12
CA ARG A 103 11.94 2.08 2.91
C ARG A 103 11.99 1.17 4.13
#